data_AF-A0A834XTY4-F1
#
_entry.id   AF-A0A834XTY4-F1
#
_cell.length_a   1.000
_cell.length_b   1.000
_cell.length_c   1.000
_cell.angle_alpha   90.00
_cell.angle_beta   90.00
_cell.angle_gamma   90.00
#
_symmetry.space_group_name_H-M   'P 1'
#
loop_
_entity.id
_entity.type
_entity.pdbx_description
1 polymer ?
#
loop_
_entity_poly.entity_id
_entity_poly.type
_entity_poly.pdbx_seq_one_letter_code
_entity_poly.pdbx_strand_id
1 'polypeptide(L)'
;MFMSKIFSVIKSANPTRPVVNRLFSTDVPSTEKPVYDKLFKKLEIEVKGNDPAVLKSYGIFSTTAASHLGITVGRNVAPNKPNFYRWTVLKSAHVHKKHRVQYEMRTHFRYLDFFRLTQSTADTFLEYLQRNLPEGVAMKVTKVEIQRLPESICVPPS
;
A
#
# COMPACT_ATOMS: atom_id res chain seq x y z
N MET A 1 -47.95 17.10 -60.65
CA MET A 1 -48.78 15.95 -61.05
C MET A 1 -48.57 14.87 -59.97
N PHE A 2 -49.62 14.62 -59.18
CA PHE A 2 -49.89 13.46 -58.32
C PHE A 2 -48.86 13.08 -57.22
N MET A 3 -49.23 13.29 -55.94
CA MET A 3 -49.74 12.28 -54.97
C MET A 3 -48.61 11.45 -54.34
N SER A 4 -48.58 11.08 -53.07
CA SER A 4 -49.47 11.24 -51.92
C SER A 4 -48.69 10.75 -50.68
N LYS A 5 -49.05 11.28 -49.52
CA LYS A 5 -48.62 10.86 -48.16
C LYS A 5 -48.50 9.34 -47.99
N ILE A 6 -47.45 8.90 -47.30
CA ILE A 6 -47.53 7.79 -46.32
C ILE A 6 -46.77 8.21 -45.05
N PHE A 7 -47.45 7.98 -43.93
CA PHE A 7 -47.07 8.16 -42.54
C PHE A 7 -45.83 7.35 -42.13
N SER A 8 -45.01 7.85 -41.22
CA SER A 8 -45.07 7.43 -39.80
C SER A 8 -44.11 8.25 -38.94
N VAL A 9 -44.64 8.75 -37.83
CA VAL A 9 -43.90 9.44 -36.77
C VAL A 9 -43.32 8.36 -35.85
N ILE A 10 -42.00 8.21 -35.84
CA ILE A 10 -41.32 7.37 -34.84
C ILE A 10 -41.13 8.21 -33.58
N LYS A 11 -42.04 8.07 -32.62
CA LYS A 11 -41.85 8.54 -31.23
C LYS A 11 -40.80 7.64 -30.57
N SER A 12 -39.59 8.13 -30.40
CA SER A 12 -38.60 7.54 -29.48
C SER A 12 -39.07 7.77 -28.04
N ALA A 13 -39.77 6.79 -27.48
CA ALA A 13 -40.11 6.76 -26.06
C ALA A 13 -38.90 6.26 -25.26
N ASN A 14 -38.26 7.15 -24.49
CA ASN A 14 -37.29 6.76 -23.48
C ASN A 14 -37.98 5.94 -22.38
N PRO A 15 -37.51 4.74 -22.03
CA PRO A 15 -38.04 4.03 -20.87
C PRO A 15 -37.46 4.65 -19.59
N THR A 16 -38.19 5.61 -19.00
CA THR A 16 -38.01 5.95 -17.58
C THR A 16 -38.34 4.71 -16.76
N ARG A 17 -37.31 4.04 -16.26
CA ARG A 17 -37.45 2.94 -15.30
C ARG A 17 -38.15 3.50 -14.05
N PRO A 18 -39.18 2.85 -13.50
CA PRO A 18 -39.78 3.31 -12.27
C PRO A 18 -38.75 3.22 -11.15
N VAL A 19 -38.51 4.34 -10.47
CA VAL A 19 -37.77 4.39 -9.21
C VAL A 19 -38.64 3.70 -8.17
N VAL A 20 -38.41 2.41 -7.98
CA VAL A 20 -38.93 1.69 -6.82
C VAL A 20 -38.16 2.22 -5.62
N ASN A 21 -38.82 3.05 -4.82
CA ASN A 21 -38.39 3.36 -3.45
C ASN A 21 -38.32 2.04 -2.69
N ARG A 22 -37.14 1.43 -2.69
CA ARG A 22 -36.85 0.27 -1.86
C ARG A 22 -36.74 0.81 -0.43
N LEU A 23 -37.85 0.76 0.29
CA LEU A 23 -37.84 0.80 1.75
C LEU A 23 -36.84 -0.27 2.19
N PHE A 24 -35.78 0.16 2.87
CA PHE A 24 -34.79 -0.74 3.42
C PHE A 24 -35.47 -1.62 4.46
N SER A 25 -35.89 -2.82 4.05
CA SER A 25 -36.32 -3.88 4.95
C SER A 25 -35.09 -4.37 5.71
N THR A 26 -34.95 -3.95 6.96
CA THR A 26 -33.92 -4.41 7.89
C THR A 26 -34.35 -5.71 8.56
N ASP A 27 -34.44 -6.81 7.81
CA ASP A 27 -34.69 -8.12 8.41
C ASP A 27 -33.83 -9.18 7.74
N VAL A 28 -32.53 -9.18 8.10
CA VAL A 28 -31.64 -10.33 7.95
C VAL A 28 -31.23 -10.75 9.36
N PRO A 29 -31.53 -11.98 9.82
CA PRO A 29 -31.02 -12.48 11.08
C PRO A 29 -29.55 -12.90 10.88
N SER A 30 -28.64 -11.94 10.83
CA SER A 30 -27.21 -12.21 10.79
C SER A 30 -26.74 -12.61 12.19
N THR A 31 -26.76 -13.90 12.50
CA THR A 31 -25.91 -14.50 13.56
C THR A 31 -24.45 -14.54 13.09
N GLU A 32 -23.95 -13.40 12.63
CA GLU A 32 -22.54 -13.19 12.30
C GLU A 32 -22.04 -12.15 13.28
N LYS A 33 -21.08 -12.53 14.13
CA LYS A 33 -20.45 -11.58 15.05
C LYS A 33 -19.92 -10.40 14.23
N PRO A 34 -20.22 -9.14 14.59
CA PRO A 34 -19.69 -8.00 13.85
C PRO A 34 -18.17 -8.08 13.83
N VAL A 35 -17.58 -8.10 12.63
CA VAL A 35 -16.13 -8.13 12.43
C VAL A 35 -15.61 -6.74 12.76
N TYR A 36 -14.91 -6.61 13.89
CA TYR A 36 -14.28 -5.37 14.29
C TYR A 36 -13.02 -5.11 13.46
N ASP A 37 -12.77 -3.83 13.16
CA ASP A 37 -11.58 -3.39 12.45
C ASP A 37 -10.33 -3.60 13.34
N LYS A 38 -9.26 -4.17 12.77
CA LYS A 38 -7.99 -4.34 13.48
C LYS A 38 -7.32 -2.99 13.66
N LEU A 39 -6.77 -2.76 14.84
CA LEU A 39 -6.05 -1.53 15.15
C LEU A 39 -4.54 -1.78 15.14
N PHE A 40 -3.81 -0.93 14.43
CA PHE A 40 -2.35 -0.96 14.41
C PHE A 40 -1.78 0.16 15.28
N LYS A 41 -0.93 -0.21 16.23
CA LYS A 41 -0.16 0.74 17.05
C LYS A 41 0.81 1.50 16.16
N LYS A 42 1.51 0.75 15.32
CA LYS A 42 2.60 1.23 14.48
C LYS A 42 2.63 0.44 13.17
N LEU A 43 2.85 1.15 12.09
CA LEU A 43 3.13 0.60 10.77
C LEU A 43 4.55 1.05 10.40
N GLU A 44 5.47 0.10 10.30
CA GLU A 44 6.86 0.34 9.92
C GLU A 44 7.05 -0.04 8.45
N ILE A 45 7.53 0.90 7.67
CA ILE A 45 7.88 0.69 6.26
C ILE A 45 9.39 0.85 6.11
N GLU A 46 10.03 -0.22 5.69
CA GLU A 46 11.45 -0.25 5.32
C GLU A 46 11.55 -0.25 3.80
N VAL A 47 12.15 0.79 3.26
CA VAL A 47 12.34 0.97 1.82
C VAL A 47 13.81 0.78 1.48
N LYS A 48 14.11 -0.07 0.50
CA LYS A 48 15.47 -0.41 0.05
C LYS A 48 15.64 -0.03 -1.41
N GLY A 49 16.77 0.56 -1.75
CA GLY A 49 17.06 0.91 -3.14
C GLY A 49 18.55 1.14 -3.37
N ASN A 50 18.93 1.25 -4.64
CA ASN A 50 20.31 1.54 -5.02
C ASN A 50 20.63 3.05 -5.00
N ASP A 51 19.65 3.90 -5.32
CA ASP A 51 19.85 5.36 -5.35
C ASP A 51 19.28 6.04 -4.07
N PRO A 52 20.10 6.71 -3.26
CA PRO A 52 19.63 7.45 -2.09
C PRO A 52 18.73 8.65 -2.43
N ALA A 53 18.88 9.28 -3.61
CA ALA A 53 18.08 10.43 -4.00
C ALA A 53 16.61 10.03 -4.26
N VAL A 54 16.40 8.89 -4.94
CA VAL A 54 15.07 8.32 -5.15
C VAL A 54 14.41 7.96 -3.82
N LEU A 55 15.14 7.32 -2.91
CA LEU A 55 14.61 7.01 -1.58
C LEU A 55 14.24 8.26 -0.78
N LYS A 56 14.99 9.36 -0.95
CA LYS A 56 14.68 10.65 -0.33
C LYS A 56 13.40 11.25 -0.88
N SER A 57 13.25 11.27 -2.19
CA SER A 57 12.02 11.71 -2.86
C SER A 57 10.81 10.91 -2.37
N TYR A 58 10.92 9.58 -2.38
CA TYR A 58 9.83 8.69 -1.96
C TYR A 58 9.46 8.87 -0.48
N GLY A 59 10.46 9.12 0.36
CA GLY A 59 10.24 9.47 1.76
C GLY A 59 9.45 10.76 1.94
N ILE A 60 9.71 11.80 1.15
CA ILE A 60 8.94 13.05 1.16
C ILE A 60 7.52 12.79 0.69
N PHE A 61 7.35 12.12 -0.46
CA PHE A 61 6.07 11.73 -1.00
C PHE A 61 5.20 10.99 0.02
N SER A 62 5.76 9.98 0.69
CA SER A 62 5.04 9.19 1.68
C SER A 62 4.59 10.02 2.89
N THR A 63 5.46 10.93 3.37
CA THR A 63 5.09 11.83 4.48
C THR A 63 4.02 12.84 4.08
N THR A 64 4.09 13.40 2.87
CA THR A 64 3.09 14.34 2.35
C THR A 64 1.74 13.65 2.20
N ALA A 65 1.69 12.45 1.62
CA ALA A 65 0.46 11.67 1.50
C ALA A 65 -0.17 11.37 2.87
N ALA A 66 0.64 10.98 3.85
CA ALA A 66 0.17 10.75 5.22
C ALA A 66 -0.38 12.03 5.88
N SER A 67 0.27 13.18 5.68
CA SER A 67 -0.22 14.47 6.17
C SER A 67 -1.58 14.84 5.58
N HIS A 68 -1.82 14.59 4.28
CA HIS A 68 -3.12 14.84 3.66
C HIS A 68 -4.24 13.92 4.17
N LEU A 69 -3.91 12.69 4.54
CA LEU A 69 -4.85 11.73 5.14
C LEU A 69 -5.04 11.94 6.66
N GLY A 70 -4.29 12.85 7.29
CA GLY A 70 -4.33 13.07 8.73
C GLY A 70 -3.69 11.95 9.56
N ILE A 71 -2.82 11.14 8.96
CA ILE A 71 -2.11 10.05 9.65
C ILE A 71 -0.95 10.65 10.45
N THR A 72 -0.75 10.15 11.68
CA THR A 72 0.38 10.58 12.51
C THR A 72 1.69 10.01 11.96
N VAL A 73 2.52 10.90 11.38
CA VAL A 73 3.86 10.56 10.87
C VAL A 73 4.84 10.46 12.03
N GLY A 74 5.59 9.35 12.07
CA GLY A 74 6.66 9.12 13.01
C GLY A 74 8.02 9.52 12.45
N ARG A 75 8.92 8.54 12.32
CA ARG A 75 10.29 8.74 11.85
C ARG A 75 10.35 8.64 10.32
N ASN A 76 11.15 9.51 9.70
CA ASN A 76 11.51 9.45 8.29
C ASN A 76 13.04 9.58 8.17
N VAL A 77 13.75 8.48 8.39
CA VAL A 77 15.21 8.50 8.60
C VAL A 77 15.91 7.53 7.67
N ALA A 78 17.06 7.93 7.14
CA ALA A 78 17.99 7.07 6.43
C ALA A 78 19.26 6.86 7.29
N PRO A 79 19.85 5.66 7.34
CA PRO A 79 21.15 5.46 7.95
C PRO A 79 22.24 6.16 7.14
N ASN A 80 23.31 6.60 7.82
CA ASN A 80 24.38 7.36 7.18
C ASN A 80 25.15 6.55 6.12
N LYS A 81 25.34 5.25 6.36
CA LYS A 81 26.08 4.36 5.46
C LYS A 81 25.15 3.34 4.80
N PRO A 82 25.29 3.10 3.49
CA PRO A 82 24.64 1.97 2.84
C PRO A 82 25.27 0.65 3.29
N ASN A 83 24.55 -0.44 3.02
CA ASN A 83 25.14 -1.76 3.09
C ASN A 83 25.97 -2.02 1.81
N PHE A 84 27.21 -2.46 1.99
CA PHE A 84 28.18 -2.68 0.92
C PHE A 84 28.38 -4.18 0.71
N TYR A 85 27.98 -4.68 -0.46
CA TYR A 85 28.32 -6.04 -0.90
C TYR A 85 29.40 -5.96 -1.98
N ARG A 86 30.60 -6.47 -1.67
CA ARG A 86 31.75 -6.43 -2.57
C ARG A 86 32.16 -7.83 -3.02
N TRP A 87 32.36 -7.99 -4.32
CA TRP A 87 32.76 -9.25 -4.93
C TRP A 87 33.92 -8.99 -5.88
N THR A 88 34.96 -9.83 -5.83
CA THR A 88 36.12 -9.66 -6.70
C THR A 88 36.23 -10.85 -7.64
N VAL A 89 36.08 -10.61 -8.94
CA VAL A 89 36.10 -11.62 -9.99
C VAL A 89 37.34 -11.43 -10.86
N LEU A 90 37.79 -12.49 -11.54
CA LEU A 90 38.84 -12.38 -12.54
C LEU A 90 38.35 -11.53 -13.71
N LYS A 91 39.24 -10.68 -14.25
CA LYS A 91 38.91 -9.89 -15.45
C LYS A 91 38.89 -10.77 -16.71
N SER A 92 39.80 -11.74 -16.78
CA SER A 92 39.89 -12.72 -17.86
C SER A 92 39.03 -13.95 -17.55
N ALA A 93 38.49 -14.58 -18.60
CA ALA A 93 37.83 -15.87 -18.50
C ALA A 93 38.80 -17.00 -18.06
N HIS A 94 40.09 -16.93 -18.42
CA HIS A 94 41.07 -17.99 -18.14
C HIS A 94 42.45 -17.47 -17.71
N VAL A 95 43.13 -18.24 -16.85
CA VAL A 95 44.55 -18.19 -16.40
C VAL A 95 45.04 -16.92 -15.70
N HIS A 96 44.57 -15.72 -16.05
CA HIS A 96 45.12 -14.46 -15.57
C HIS A 96 44.64 -14.06 -14.16
N LYS A 97 45.18 -14.73 -13.13
CA LYS A 97 44.79 -14.56 -11.70
C LYS A 97 45.11 -13.18 -11.09
N LYS A 98 46.17 -12.52 -11.60
CA LYS A 98 46.64 -11.22 -11.10
C LYS A 98 45.71 -10.06 -11.47
N HIS A 99 44.99 -10.15 -12.59
CA HIS A 99 44.08 -9.11 -13.07
C HIS A 99 42.65 -9.38 -12.59
N ARG A 100 42.16 -8.55 -11.67
CA ARG A 100 40.85 -8.71 -11.03
C ARG A 100 40.01 -7.44 -11.13
N VAL A 101 38.70 -7.61 -11.17
CA VAL A 101 37.70 -6.54 -11.12
C VAL A 101 36.94 -6.65 -9.81
N GLN A 102 36.77 -5.53 -9.12
CA GLN A 102 35.95 -5.45 -7.93
C GLN A 102 34.59 -4.88 -8.31
N TYR A 103 33.54 -5.60 -7.99
CA TYR A 103 32.15 -5.17 -8.10
C TYR A 103 31.63 -4.78 -6.72
N GLU A 104 30.79 -3.76 -6.67
CA GLU A 104 30.14 -3.29 -5.45
C GLU A 104 28.65 -3.09 -5.73
N MET A 105 27.82 -3.70 -4.88
CA MET A 105 26.39 -3.43 -4.82
C MET A 105 26.14 -2.62 -3.56
N ARG A 106 25.49 -1.45 -3.72
CA ARG A 106 25.11 -0.57 -2.62
C ARG A 106 23.62 -0.72 -2.36
N THR A 107 23.25 -0.94 -1.11
CA THR A 107 21.84 -0.92 -0.71
C THR A 107 21.65 0.17 0.32
N HIS A 108 20.90 1.19 -0.06
CA HIS A 108 20.46 2.26 0.81
C HIS A 108 19.11 1.87 1.42
N PHE A 109 18.91 2.31 2.66
CA PHE A 109 17.70 2.03 3.43
C PHE A 109 17.02 3.34 3.82
N ARG A 110 15.71 3.31 3.96
CA ARG A 110 14.94 4.38 4.57
C ARG A 110 13.82 3.78 5.41
N TYR A 111 13.70 4.25 6.64
CA TYR A 111 12.69 3.79 7.58
C TYR A 111 11.63 4.88 7.74
N LEU A 112 10.38 4.49 7.51
CA LEU A 112 9.18 5.32 7.65
C LEU A 112 8.28 4.66 8.70
N ASP A 113 7.91 5.41 9.73
CA ASP A 113 6.99 4.94 10.76
C ASP A 113 5.69 5.74 10.72
N PHE A 114 4.55 5.06 10.80
CA PHE A 114 3.23 5.67 10.95
C PHE A 114 2.54 5.12 12.19
N PHE A 115 1.79 5.96 12.90
CA PHE A 115 1.15 5.59 14.16
C PHE A 115 -0.38 5.69 14.08
N ARG A 116 -1.06 4.90 14.92
CA ARG A 116 -2.51 4.94 15.17
C ARG A 116 -3.35 4.78 13.90
N LEU A 117 -3.27 3.60 13.28
CA LEU A 117 -3.98 3.28 12.04
C LEU A 117 -5.04 2.20 12.25
N THR A 118 -6.17 2.32 11.56
CA THR A 118 -7.15 1.22 11.39
C THR A 118 -6.75 0.32 10.22
N GLN A 119 -7.34 -0.87 10.10
CA GLN A 119 -6.99 -1.81 9.03
C GLN A 119 -7.37 -1.27 7.66
N SER A 120 -8.61 -0.78 7.53
CA SER A 120 -9.13 -0.15 6.32
C SER A 120 -8.24 0.99 5.80
N THR A 121 -7.84 1.89 6.70
CA THR A 121 -6.96 3.02 6.38
C THR A 121 -5.56 2.54 6.01
N ALA A 122 -5.01 1.59 6.77
CA ALA A 122 -3.67 1.05 6.51
C ALA A 122 -3.61 0.35 5.15
N ASP A 123 -4.61 -0.45 4.80
CA ASP A 123 -4.63 -1.18 3.54
C ASP A 123 -4.78 -0.23 2.34
N THR A 124 -5.66 0.77 2.43
CA THR A 124 -5.81 1.81 1.40
C THR A 124 -4.52 2.63 1.23
N PHE A 125 -3.89 3.00 2.34
CA PHE A 125 -2.65 3.77 2.32
C PHE A 125 -1.49 2.95 1.74
N LEU A 126 -1.36 1.68 2.14
CA LEU A 126 -0.35 0.77 1.60
C LEU A 126 -0.55 0.51 0.12
N GLU A 127 -1.80 0.36 -0.34
CA GLU A 127 -2.11 0.22 -1.75
C GLU A 127 -1.65 1.45 -2.56
N TYR A 128 -1.94 2.66 -2.07
CA TYR A 128 -1.49 3.89 -2.70
C TYR A 128 0.04 3.99 -2.77
N LEU A 129 0.74 3.62 -1.69
CA LEU A 129 2.20 3.59 -1.66
C LEU A 129 2.78 2.54 -2.63
N GLN A 130 2.25 1.32 -2.63
CA GLN A 130 2.71 0.24 -3.50
C GLN A 130 2.55 0.57 -4.99
N ARG A 131 1.42 1.18 -5.37
CA ARG A 131 1.16 1.59 -6.75
C ARG A 131 2.14 2.66 -7.25
N ASN A 132 2.66 3.50 -6.36
CA ASN A 132 3.59 4.57 -6.68
C ASN A 132 5.04 4.23 -6.30
N LEU A 133 5.36 2.95 -6.07
CA LEU A 133 6.70 2.53 -5.71
C LEU A 133 7.63 2.66 -6.94
N PRO A 134 8.75 3.40 -6.83
CA PRO A 134 9.68 3.54 -7.95
C PRO A 134 10.34 2.22 -8.34
N GLU A 135 10.75 2.12 -9.59
CA GLU A 135 11.48 0.95 -10.09
C GLU A 135 12.82 0.77 -9.36
N GLY A 136 13.22 -0.49 -9.14
CA GLY A 136 14.46 -0.81 -8.43
C GLY A 136 14.42 -0.50 -6.93
N VAL A 137 13.25 -0.18 -6.38
CA VAL A 137 13.01 0.00 -4.95
C VAL A 137 12.17 -1.16 -4.42
N ALA A 138 12.64 -1.78 -3.34
CA ALA A 138 11.90 -2.82 -2.63
C ALA A 138 11.31 -2.26 -1.34
N MET A 139 10.11 -2.69 -1.00
CA MET A 139 9.40 -2.26 0.21
C MET A 139 9.10 -3.46 1.11
N LYS A 140 9.41 -3.33 2.40
CA LYS A 140 9.02 -4.26 3.45
C LYS A 140 8.11 -3.54 4.44
N VAL A 141 7.00 -4.18 4.79
CA VAL A 141 5.99 -3.62 5.69
C VAL A 141 5.88 -4.50 6.93
N THR A 142 6.03 -3.90 8.11
CA THR A 142 5.81 -4.54 9.40
C THR A 142 4.60 -3.89 10.07
N LYS A 143 3.53 -4.66 10.29
CA LYS A 143 2.31 -4.19 10.96
C LYS A 143 2.36 -4.61 12.44
N VAL A 144 2.27 -3.65 13.36
CA VAL A 144 2.20 -3.92 14.81
C VAL A 144 0.77 -3.79 15.27
N GLU A 145 0.07 -4.92 15.42
CA GLU A 145 -1.32 -5.00 15.87
C GLU A 145 -1.47 -4.71 17.36
N ILE A 146 -2.57 -4.05 17.73
CA ILE A 146 -3.03 -3.92 19.11
C ILE A 146 -4.07 -5.02 19.33
N GLN A 147 -3.76 -5.94 20.23
CA GLN A 147 -4.69 -7.00 20.63
C GLN A 147 -5.05 -6.84 22.11
N ARG A 148 -6.27 -7.26 22.45
CA ARG A 148 -6.68 -7.38 23.85
C ARG A 148 -6.00 -8.59 24.47
N LEU A 149 -5.87 -8.57 25.79
CA LEU A 149 -5.39 -9.74 26.53
C LEU A 149 -6.33 -10.92 26.25
N PRO A 150 -5.78 -12.15 26.08
CA PRO A 150 -6.61 -13.33 25.90
C PRO A 150 -7.39 -13.61 27.18
N GLU A 151 -8.61 -14.14 27.01
CA GLU A 151 -9.55 -14.40 28.11
C GLU A 151 -8.98 -15.32 29.20
N SER A 152 -8.08 -16.23 28.82
CA SER A 152 -7.42 -17.17 29.73
C SER A 152 -6.54 -16.52 30.80
N ILE A 153 -6.01 -15.32 30.55
CA ILE A 153 -5.18 -14.60 31.53
C ILE A 153 -6.05 -13.72 32.45
N CYS A 154 -7.28 -13.39 32.03
CA CYS A 154 -8.18 -12.54 32.80
C CYS A 154 -8.78 -13.26 34.02
N VAL A 155 -8.79 -14.59 34.03
CA VAL A 155 -9.34 -15.41 35.12
C VAL A 155 -8.17 -16.09 35.85
N PRO A 156 -8.06 -15.97 37.18
CA PRO A 156 -7.02 -16.69 37.92
C PRO A 156 -7.26 -18.21 37.82
N PRO A 157 -6.21 -19.03 37.68
CA PRO A 157 -6.35 -20.49 37.74
C PRO A 157 -6.83 -20.88 39.15
N SER A 158 -7.86 -21.73 39.19
CA SER A 158 -8.47 -22.29 40.41
C SER A 158 -7.53 -23.24 41.15
#